data_AF-H2DGH2-F1
#
_entry.id   AF-H2DGH2-F1
#
_cell.length_a   1.000
_cell.length_b   1.000
_cell.length_c   1.000
_cell.angle_alpha   90.00
_cell.angle_beta   90.00
_cell.angle_gamma   90.00
#
_symmetry.space_group_name_H-M   'P 1'
#
loop_
_entity.id
_entity.type
_entity.pdbx_description
1 polymer ?
#
loop_
_entity_poly.entity_id
_entity_poly.type
_entity_poly.pdbx_seq_one_letter_code
_entity_poly.pdbx_strand_id
1 'polypeptide(L)'
;ACNEERAAQARFGAVMCCCGPCAMYRRSALVSLLDQYETQLFRGKPSDFGEDRHLTILMLKAGFRTEYVPDAIVATVVPDRLKPYLCQQLRWARSTFRDTFLALPLLPGLNRFLTLDVVGQNVGPLLLALSVVTGLAHFIMTATVPWWTILMIVSMTMIRCSVVALRSRQLRFLGFVLHTPINLFLLLPLKAYALCTLS
;
A
#
# COMPACT_ATOMS: atom_id res chain seq x y z
N ALA A 1 -5.04 -10.82 -2.48
CA ALA A 1 -3.89 -10.18 -1.84
C ALA A 1 -4.38 -9.04 -0.95
N CYS A 2 -4.98 -7.98 -1.51
CA CYS A 2 -5.51 -6.86 -0.72
C CYS A 2 -6.56 -7.26 0.34
N ASN A 3 -7.48 -8.17 0.02
CA ASN A 3 -8.49 -8.63 0.99
C ASN A 3 -7.90 -9.49 2.14
N GLU A 4 -6.84 -10.26 1.86
CA GLU A 4 -6.18 -11.10 2.88
C GLU A 4 -5.46 -10.24 3.92
N GLU A 5 -4.81 -9.17 3.47
CA GLU A 5 -4.18 -8.18 4.33
C GLU A 5 -5.21 -7.50 5.24
N ARG A 6 -6.33 -7.04 4.67
CA ARG A 6 -7.42 -6.43 5.45
C ARG A 6 -8.04 -7.41 6.44
N ALA A 7 -8.22 -8.67 6.04
CA ALA A 7 -8.71 -9.70 6.95
C ALA A 7 -7.74 -9.91 8.14
N ALA A 8 -6.43 -9.83 7.91
CA ALA A 8 -5.44 -9.90 8.98
C ALA A 8 -5.47 -8.64 9.87
N GLN A 9 -5.56 -7.45 9.28
CA GLN A 9 -5.67 -6.17 10.02
C GLN A 9 -6.95 -6.09 10.87
N ALA A 10 -8.08 -6.57 10.34
CA ALA A 10 -9.38 -6.59 11.02
C ALA A 10 -9.37 -7.42 12.31
N ARG A 11 -8.54 -8.47 12.41
CA ARG A 11 -8.37 -9.21 13.68
C ARG A 11 -7.89 -8.35 14.84
N PHE A 12 -7.32 -7.18 14.55
CA PHE A 12 -6.87 -6.20 15.51
C PHE A 12 -7.77 -4.96 15.56
N GLY A 13 -8.95 -5.00 14.92
CA GLY A 13 -9.94 -3.92 14.89
C GLY A 13 -9.49 -2.66 14.16
N ALA A 14 -8.48 -2.75 13.30
CA ALA A 14 -7.88 -1.61 12.64
C ALA A 14 -7.41 -1.95 11.21
N VAL A 15 -8.39 -2.09 10.31
CA VAL A 15 -8.13 -1.99 8.86
C VAL A 15 -7.55 -0.61 8.57
N MET A 16 -6.34 -0.56 7.99
CA MET A 16 -5.60 0.68 7.80
C MET A 16 -6.11 1.53 6.63
N CYS A 17 -6.96 0.96 5.77
CA CYS A 17 -7.60 1.67 4.67
C CYS A 17 -8.94 1.01 4.32
N CYS A 18 -10.05 1.63 4.74
CA CYS A 18 -11.40 1.30 4.28
C CYS A 18 -11.58 1.89 2.88
N CYS A 19 -11.59 1.05 1.85
CA CYS A 19 -11.57 1.53 0.46
C CYS A 19 -12.94 1.99 -0.06
N GLY A 20 -12.91 3.07 -0.82
CA GLY A 20 -14.07 3.80 -1.34
C GLY A 20 -15.06 2.98 -2.16
N PRO A 21 -14.68 1.94 -2.92
CA PRO A 21 -15.67 1.11 -3.62
C PRO A 21 -16.73 0.50 -2.70
N CYS A 22 -16.37 0.17 -1.44
CA CYS A 22 -17.31 -0.35 -0.46
C CYS A 22 -16.81 -0.08 0.96
N ALA A 23 -17.16 1.09 1.48
CA ALA A 23 -16.95 1.48 2.86
C ALA A 23 -18.26 2.03 3.44
N MET A 24 -18.58 1.64 4.67
CA MET A 24 -19.77 2.10 5.38
C MET A 24 -19.35 2.63 6.75
N TYR A 25 -19.83 3.82 7.10
CA TYR A 25 -19.50 4.48 8.36
C TYR A 25 -20.77 4.75 9.15
N ARG A 26 -20.69 4.58 10.47
CA ARG A 26 -21.75 5.04 11.37
C ARG A 26 -21.84 6.55 11.26
N ARG A 27 -23.01 7.08 10.90
CA ARG A 27 -23.24 8.53 10.72
C ARG A 27 -22.71 9.36 11.89
N SER A 28 -22.98 8.96 13.13
CA SER A 28 -22.52 9.69 14.31
C SER A 28 -20.99 9.80 14.40
N ALA A 29 -20.26 8.73 14.04
CA ALA A 29 -18.80 8.74 14.02
C ALA A 29 -18.27 9.63 12.87
N LEU A 30 -18.87 9.54 11.69
CA LEU A 30 -18.49 10.37 10.55
C LEU A 30 -18.71 11.87 10.84
N VAL A 31 -19.89 12.23 11.33
CA VAL A 31 -20.23 13.62 11.65
C VAL A 31 -19.28 14.19 12.71
N SER A 32 -18.87 13.40 13.70
CA SER A 32 -17.91 13.86 14.73
C SER A 32 -16.51 14.18 14.19
N LEU A 33 -16.17 13.72 12.98
CA LEU A 33 -14.85 13.88 12.37
C LEU A 33 -14.89 14.70 11.08
N LEU A 34 -16.07 15.14 10.65
CA LEU A 34 -16.28 15.77 9.34
C LEU A 34 -15.49 17.08 9.20
N ASP A 35 -15.54 17.94 10.22
CA ASP A 35 -14.81 19.21 10.21
C ASP A 35 -13.29 18.99 10.10
N GLN A 36 -12.75 17.99 10.82
CA GLN A 36 -11.32 17.65 10.76
C GLN A 36 -10.93 17.06 9.41
N TYR A 37 -11.85 16.28 8.82
CA TYR A 37 -11.67 15.67 7.52
C TYR A 37 -11.65 16.71 6.40
N GLU A 38 -12.57 17.69 6.43
CA GLU A 38 -12.69 18.74 5.40
C GLU A 38 -11.59 19.80 5.49
N THR A 39 -11.11 20.12 6.70
CA THR A 39 -10.11 21.18 6.93
C THR A 39 -8.67 20.67 6.93
N GLN A 40 -8.45 19.43 6.47
CA GLN A 40 -7.15 18.80 6.54
C GLN A 40 -6.11 19.53 5.68
N LEU A 41 -4.98 19.85 6.31
CA LEU A 41 -3.79 20.35 5.63
C LEU A 41 -2.71 19.28 5.54
N PHE A 42 -2.08 19.19 4.37
CA PHE A 42 -0.80 18.50 4.21
C PHE A 42 0.25 19.52 3.74
N ARG A 43 1.36 19.63 4.49
CA ARG A 43 2.42 20.63 4.23
C ARG A 43 1.89 22.06 4.04
N GLY A 44 0.82 22.42 4.78
CA GLY A 44 0.20 23.74 4.73
C GLY A 44 -0.79 23.97 3.58
N LYS A 45 -1.12 22.94 2.78
CA LYS A 45 -2.10 23.02 1.68
C LYS A 45 -3.31 22.12 1.96
N PRO A 46 -4.53 22.51 1.55
CA PRO A 46 -5.70 21.62 1.56
C PRO A 46 -5.40 20.30 0.84
N SER A 47 -5.83 19.20 1.43
CA SER A 47 -5.46 17.86 1.01
C SER A 47 -6.60 17.17 0.23
N ASP A 48 -6.59 17.26 -1.10
CA ASP A 48 -7.67 16.74 -1.96
C ASP A 48 -7.52 15.26 -2.36
N PHE A 49 -6.38 14.62 -2.09
CA PHE A 49 -6.12 13.24 -2.52
C PHE A 49 -6.36 12.25 -1.37
N GLY A 50 -6.76 11.00 -1.63
CA GLY A 50 -6.74 9.91 -0.62
C GLY A 50 -7.83 9.94 0.45
N GLU A 51 -9.07 10.27 0.07
CA GLU A 51 -10.26 10.32 0.92
C GLU A 51 -10.40 9.14 1.90
N ASP A 52 -10.22 7.92 1.38
CA ASP A 52 -10.44 6.65 2.09
C ASP A 52 -9.52 6.43 3.29
N ARG A 53 -8.20 6.46 3.04
CA ARG A 53 -7.19 6.13 4.04
C ARG A 53 -7.08 7.24 5.07
N HIS A 54 -7.22 8.49 4.66
CA HIS A 54 -7.22 9.60 5.61
C HIS A 54 -8.39 9.52 6.59
N LEU A 55 -9.62 9.33 6.08
CA LEU A 55 -10.79 9.14 6.93
C LEU A 55 -10.62 7.95 7.87
N THR A 56 -10.04 6.85 7.37
CA THR A 56 -9.72 5.68 8.18
C THR A 56 -8.74 6.00 9.32
N ILE A 57 -7.70 6.79 9.07
CA ILE A 57 -6.77 7.25 10.10
C ILE A 57 -7.46 8.13 11.14
N LEU A 58 -8.34 9.05 10.72
CA LEU A 58 -9.11 9.88 11.66
C LEU A 58 -10.00 9.02 12.55
N MET A 59 -10.70 8.04 11.97
CA MET A 59 -11.54 7.09 12.71
C MET A 59 -10.74 6.34 13.76
N LEU A 60 -9.57 5.80 13.39
CA LEU A 60 -8.70 5.08 14.31
C LEU A 60 -8.11 6.00 15.40
N LYS A 61 -7.72 7.24 15.05
CA LYS A 61 -7.25 8.23 16.02
C LYS A 61 -8.31 8.63 17.03
N ALA A 62 -9.57 8.68 16.62
CA ALA A 62 -10.71 8.94 17.49
C ALA A 62 -11.11 7.73 18.36
N GLY A 63 -10.41 6.59 18.23
CA GLY A 63 -10.67 5.38 19.00
C GLY A 63 -11.78 4.50 18.41
N PHE A 64 -12.28 4.81 17.21
CA PHE A 64 -13.20 3.91 16.52
C PHE A 64 -12.45 2.71 15.94
N ARG A 65 -13.18 1.60 15.77
CA ARG A 65 -12.67 0.40 15.11
C ARG A 65 -13.05 0.39 13.64
N THR A 66 -12.17 -0.19 12.82
CA THR A 66 -12.44 -0.47 11.41
C THR A 66 -12.29 -1.95 11.14
N GLU A 67 -13.31 -2.51 10.49
CA GLU A 67 -13.47 -3.95 10.28
C GLU A 67 -13.54 -4.30 8.80
N TYR A 68 -13.15 -5.53 8.47
CA TYR A 68 -13.30 -6.09 7.12
C TYR A 68 -14.43 -7.10 7.11
N VAL A 69 -15.45 -6.86 6.28
CA VAL A 69 -16.59 -7.77 6.10
C VAL A 69 -16.42 -8.53 4.78
N PRO A 70 -16.13 -9.84 4.79
CA PRO A 70 -15.86 -10.60 3.57
C PRO A 70 -17.08 -10.72 2.66
N ASP A 71 -18.28 -10.70 3.23
CA ASP A 71 -19.55 -10.79 2.49
C ASP A 71 -19.97 -9.47 1.84
N ALA A 72 -19.32 -8.35 2.18
CA ALA A 72 -19.55 -7.05 1.55
C ALA A 72 -18.78 -6.96 0.24
N ILE A 73 -19.39 -7.48 -0.83
CA ILE A 73 -18.79 -7.59 -2.16
C ILE A 73 -19.32 -6.47 -3.06
N VAL A 74 -18.41 -5.78 -3.74
CA VAL A 74 -18.73 -4.75 -4.74
C VAL A 74 -17.94 -4.98 -6.02
N ALA A 75 -18.57 -4.77 -7.17
CA ALA A 75 -17.89 -4.68 -8.44
C ALA A 75 -17.44 -3.24 -8.69
N THR A 76 -16.19 -3.05 -9.08
CA THR A 76 -15.65 -1.72 -9.40
C THR A 76 -14.93 -1.75 -10.73
N VAL A 77 -14.87 -0.59 -11.38
CA VAL A 77 -14.20 -0.42 -12.67
C VAL A 77 -12.70 -0.43 -12.45
N VAL A 78 -11.99 -1.29 -13.16
CA VAL A 78 -10.53 -1.33 -13.17
C VAL A 78 -10.05 -0.78 -14.52
N PRO A 79 -9.01 0.07 -14.54
CA PRO A 79 -8.40 0.52 -15.78
C PRO A 79 -7.97 -0.66 -16.68
N ASP A 80 -8.44 -0.63 -17.92
CA ASP A 80 -8.10 -1.58 -18.98
C ASP A 80 -6.92 -1.11 -19.87
N ARG A 81 -6.54 0.17 -19.74
CA ARG A 81 -5.43 0.80 -20.47
C ARG A 81 -4.30 1.22 -19.53
N LEU A 82 -3.08 1.17 -20.04
CA LEU A 82 -1.87 1.46 -19.27
C LEU A 82 -1.85 2.89 -18.70
N LYS A 83 -2.21 3.92 -19.49
CA LYS A 83 -2.16 5.31 -19.03
C LYS A 83 -3.10 5.58 -17.84
N PRO A 84 -4.42 5.26 -17.91
CA PRO A 84 -5.30 5.39 -16.74
C PRO A 84 -4.85 4.54 -15.55
N TYR A 85 -4.31 3.33 -15.79
CA TYR A 85 -3.73 2.50 -14.73
C TYR A 85 -2.57 3.22 -14.00
N LEU A 86 -1.61 3.77 -14.73
CA LEU A 86 -0.47 4.50 -14.13
C LEU A 86 -0.93 5.77 -13.40
N CYS A 87 -1.86 6.54 -13.97
CA CYS A 87 -2.44 7.70 -13.28
C CYS A 87 -3.10 7.30 -11.95
N GLN A 88 -3.80 6.16 -11.91
CA GLN A 88 -4.39 5.62 -10.69
C GLN A 88 -3.32 5.18 -9.68
N GLN A 89 -2.30 4.44 -10.11
CA GLN A 89 -1.19 4.03 -9.25
C GLN A 89 -0.43 5.23 -8.68
N LEU A 90 -0.25 6.30 -9.46
CA LEU A 90 0.41 7.53 -9.01
C LEU A 90 -0.40 8.20 -7.90
N ARG A 91 -1.72 8.30 -8.08
CA ARG A 91 -2.63 8.84 -7.07
C ARG A 91 -2.59 8.01 -5.78
N TRP A 92 -2.61 6.68 -5.91
CA TRP A 92 -2.51 5.76 -4.78
C TRP A 92 -1.16 5.84 -4.06
N ALA A 93 -0.05 5.94 -4.80
CA ALA A 93 1.27 6.10 -4.22
C ALA A 93 1.40 7.39 -3.41
N ARG A 94 0.95 8.53 -3.97
CA ARG A 94 0.97 9.83 -3.27
C ARG A 94 0.16 9.81 -1.97
N SER A 95 -1.08 9.31 -2.01
CA SER A 95 -1.91 9.14 -0.80
C SER A 95 -1.22 8.21 0.20
N THR A 96 -0.65 7.09 -0.26
CA THR A 96 0.00 6.12 0.64
C THR A 96 1.17 6.74 1.39
N PHE A 97 2.05 7.48 0.72
CA PHE A 97 3.17 8.16 1.40
C PHE A 97 2.68 9.18 2.41
N ARG A 98 1.79 10.08 1.98
CA ARG A 98 1.22 11.12 2.84
C ARG A 98 0.56 10.55 4.09
N ASP A 99 -0.34 9.59 3.88
CA ASP A 99 -1.14 9.01 4.95
C ASP A 99 -0.29 8.14 5.87
N THR A 100 0.78 7.51 5.35
CA THR A 100 1.78 6.84 6.20
C THR A 100 2.42 7.84 7.16
N PHE A 101 2.86 9.02 6.69
CA PHE A 101 3.42 10.05 7.57
C PHE A 101 2.41 10.52 8.64
N LEU A 102 1.14 10.70 8.25
CA LEU A 102 0.07 11.12 9.17
C LEU A 102 -0.33 10.03 10.17
N ALA A 103 -0.15 8.76 9.80
CA ALA A 103 -0.43 7.60 10.64
C ALA A 103 0.73 7.26 11.59
N LEU A 104 1.96 7.76 11.39
CA LEU A 104 3.10 7.46 12.26
C LEU A 104 2.80 7.66 13.76
N PRO A 105 2.15 8.76 14.21
CA PRO A 105 1.83 8.95 15.63
C PRO A 105 0.77 7.97 16.15
N LEU A 106 -0.03 7.37 15.28
CA LEU A 106 -1.07 6.39 15.63
C LEU A 106 -0.47 5.00 15.87
N LEU A 107 0.61 4.64 15.17
CA LEU A 107 1.18 3.27 15.20
C LEU A 107 1.54 2.75 16.60
N PRO A 108 2.13 3.54 17.53
CA PRO A 108 2.42 3.04 18.87
C PRO A 108 1.17 2.65 19.69
N GLY A 109 0.01 3.25 19.36
CA GLY A 109 -1.27 2.93 19.99
C GLY A 109 -1.99 1.72 19.37
N LEU A 110 -1.50 1.22 18.23
CA LEU A 110 -2.05 0.06 17.54
C LEU A 110 -1.31 -1.23 17.95
N ASN A 111 -1.87 -2.38 17.54
CA ASN A 111 -1.21 -3.67 17.76
C ASN A 111 0.14 -3.74 17.03
N ARG A 112 1.15 -4.38 17.65
CA ARG A 112 2.49 -4.56 17.07
C ARG A 112 2.48 -5.19 15.68
N PHE A 113 1.54 -6.09 15.40
CA PHE A 113 1.36 -6.68 14.07
C PHE A 113 1.08 -5.60 13.01
N LEU A 114 0.18 -4.66 13.31
CA LEU A 114 -0.19 -3.58 12.39
C LEU A 114 0.99 -2.65 12.13
N THR A 115 1.77 -2.35 13.16
CA THR A 115 2.99 -1.56 13.02
C THR A 115 4.00 -2.27 12.13
N LEU A 116 4.22 -3.57 12.33
CA LEU A 116 5.11 -4.37 11.48
C LEU A 116 4.61 -4.45 10.03
N ASP A 117 3.29 -4.57 9.83
CA ASP A 117 2.68 -4.58 8.50
C ASP A 117 2.89 -3.24 7.78
N VAL A 118 2.59 -2.11 8.44
CA VAL A 118 2.79 -0.77 7.88
C VAL A 118 4.27 -0.50 7.58
N VAL A 119 5.17 -0.88 8.49
CA VAL A 119 6.62 -0.76 8.28
C VAL A 119 7.06 -1.63 7.10
N GLY A 120 6.63 -2.89 7.06
CA GLY A 120 6.97 -3.82 5.97
C GLY A 120 6.50 -3.34 4.61
N GLN A 121 5.29 -2.78 4.51
CA GLN A 121 4.73 -2.24 3.28
C GLN A 121 5.49 -1.01 2.75
N ASN A 122 6.11 -0.23 3.64
CA ASN A 122 6.89 0.95 3.27
C ASN A 122 8.37 0.64 3.04
N VAL A 123 8.98 -0.20 3.89
CA VAL A 123 10.40 -0.58 3.80
C VAL A 123 10.65 -1.54 2.64
N GLY A 124 9.74 -2.48 2.36
CA GLY A 124 9.90 -3.46 1.29
C GLY A 124 10.19 -2.84 -0.09
N PRO A 125 9.38 -1.87 -0.56
CA PRO A 125 9.65 -1.15 -1.81
C PRO A 125 10.99 -0.38 -1.80
N LEU A 126 11.41 0.17 -0.65
CA LEU A 126 12.70 0.86 -0.53
C LEU A 126 13.88 -0.09 -0.65
N LEU A 127 13.82 -1.26 0.00
CA LEU A 127 14.83 -2.30 -0.12
C LEU A 127 14.92 -2.85 -1.55
N LEU A 128 13.76 -3.02 -2.22
CA LEU A 128 13.73 -3.39 -3.62
C LEU A 128 14.38 -2.31 -4.50
N ALA A 129 14.06 -1.04 -4.27
CA ALA A 129 14.67 0.07 -4.99
C ALA A 129 16.19 0.11 -4.81
N LEU A 130 16.66 -0.02 -3.57
CA LEU A 130 18.07 -0.08 -3.24
C LEU A 130 18.76 -1.24 -3.96
N SER A 131 18.16 -2.43 -3.95
CA SER A 131 18.69 -3.62 -4.63
C SER A 131 18.82 -3.41 -6.15
N VAL A 132 17.84 -2.74 -6.77
CA VAL A 132 17.89 -2.42 -8.21
C VAL A 132 18.99 -1.40 -8.49
N VAL A 133 19.10 -0.33 -7.69
CA VAL A 133 20.11 0.71 -7.86
C VAL A 133 21.53 0.13 -7.69
N THR A 134 21.76 -0.69 -6.66
CA THR A 134 23.06 -1.33 -6.45
C THR A 134 23.38 -2.35 -7.55
N GLY A 135 22.40 -3.10 -8.03
CA GLY A 135 22.55 -4.00 -9.18
C GLY A 135 22.93 -3.25 -10.47
N LEU A 136 22.29 -2.12 -10.74
CA LEU A 136 22.62 -1.27 -11.88
C LEU A 136 24.01 -0.65 -11.74
N ALA A 137 24.37 -0.16 -10.55
CA ALA A 137 25.71 0.38 -10.28
C ALA A 137 26.79 -0.69 -10.50
N HIS A 138 26.58 -1.91 -10.02
CA HIS A 138 27.48 -3.04 -10.25
C HIS A 138 27.66 -3.31 -11.75
N PHE A 139 26.55 -3.36 -12.51
CA PHE A 139 26.59 -3.56 -13.96
C PHE A 139 27.40 -2.47 -14.68
N ILE A 140 27.17 -1.20 -14.32
CA ILE A 140 27.87 -0.06 -14.93
C ILE A 140 29.37 -0.08 -14.61
N MET A 141 29.75 -0.39 -13.37
CA MET A 141 31.14 -0.35 -12.93
C MET A 141 31.98 -1.54 -13.41
N THR A 142 31.37 -2.72 -13.51
CA THR A 142 32.10 -3.98 -13.82
C THR A 142 31.81 -4.52 -15.21
N ALA A 143 30.83 -3.97 -15.92
CA ALA A 143 30.27 -4.52 -17.17
C ALA A 143 29.77 -5.97 -17.05
N THR A 144 29.55 -6.47 -15.82
CA THR A 144 29.05 -7.82 -15.56
C THR A 144 27.62 -7.81 -15.03
N VAL A 145 26.81 -8.78 -15.48
CA VAL A 145 25.42 -8.91 -15.05
C VAL A 145 25.35 -9.22 -13.55
N PRO A 146 24.55 -8.48 -12.75
CA PRO A 146 24.44 -8.66 -11.31
C PRO A 146 23.56 -9.89 -10.96
N TRP A 147 24.06 -11.09 -11.26
CA TRP A 147 23.31 -12.34 -11.10
C TRP A 147 22.78 -12.56 -9.68
N TRP A 148 23.57 -12.22 -8.66
CA TRP A 148 23.14 -12.36 -7.26
C TRP A 148 21.90 -11.51 -6.93
N THR A 149 21.85 -10.27 -7.41
CA THR A 149 20.69 -9.38 -7.23
C THR A 149 19.47 -9.95 -7.94
N ILE A 150 19.63 -10.43 -9.18
CA ILE A 150 18.55 -11.04 -9.96
C ILE A 150 18.01 -12.29 -9.24
N LEU A 151 18.90 -13.20 -8.84
CA LEU A 151 18.56 -14.42 -8.12
C LEU A 151 17.86 -14.13 -6.79
N MET A 152 18.31 -13.12 -6.04
CA MET A 152 17.66 -12.71 -4.79
C MET A 152 16.23 -12.21 -5.04
N ILE A 153 16.03 -11.33 -6.02
CA ILE A 153 14.69 -10.79 -6.34
C ILE A 153 13.75 -11.90 -6.80
N VAL A 154 14.23 -12.79 -7.67
CA VAL A 154 13.44 -13.93 -8.18
C VAL A 154 13.10 -14.90 -7.04
N SER A 155 14.08 -15.30 -6.23
CA SER A 155 13.85 -16.23 -5.12
C SER A 155 12.89 -15.67 -4.08
N MET A 156 13.07 -14.42 -3.63
CA MET A 156 12.15 -13.78 -2.69
C MET A 156 10.73 -13.65 -3.25
N THR A 157 10.59 -13.32 -4.54
CA THR A 157 9.30 -13.29 -5.23
C THR A 157 8.65 -14.68 -5.23
N MET A 158 9.40 -15.71 -5.60
CA MET A 158 8.90 -17.09 -5.67
C MET A 158 8.50 -17.60 -4.29
N ILE A 159 9.32 -17.36 -3.25
CA ILE A 159 9.00 -17.72 -1.86
C ILE A 159 7.71 -17.02 -1.43
N ARG A 160 7.61 -15.70 -1.61
CA ARG A 160 6.41 -14.93 -1.24
C ARG A 160 5.15 -15.47 -1.92
N CYS A 161 5.19 -15.65 -3.25
CA CYS A 161 4.04 -16.12 -4.00
C CYS A 161 3.65 -17.56 -3.63
N SER A 162 4.64 -18.42 -3.38
CA SER A 162 4.43 -19.81 -2.94
C SER A 162 3.81 -19.88 -1.55
N VAL A 163 4.34 -19.11 -0.58
CA VAL A 163 3.78 -19.06 0.77
C VAL A 163 2.33 -18.57 0.75
N VAL A 164 2.03 -17.52 -0.03
CA VAL A 164 0.65 -17.02 -0.17
C VAL A 164 -0.24 -18.07 -0.83
N ALA A 165 0.21 -18.71 -1.91
CA ALA A 165 -0.56 -19.75 -2.60
C ALA A 165 -0.88 -20.95 -1.70
N LEU A 166 0.09 -21.40 -0.91
CA LEU A 166 -0.07 -22.52 0.03
C LEU A 166 -1.01 -22.14 1.20
N ARG A 167 -0.84 -20.95 1.78
CA ARG A 167 -1.65 -20.50 2.93
C ARG A 167 -3.09 -20.21 2.56
N SER A 168 -3.32 -19.65 1.38
CA SER A 168 -4.67 -19.39 0.84
C SER A 168 -5.29 -20.60 0.13
N ARG A 169 -4.53 -21.69 -0.06
CA ARG A 169 -4.91 -22.89 -0.83
C ARG A 169 -5.37 -22.56 -2.26
N GLN A 170 -4.75 -21.56 -2.88
CA GLN A 170 -5.14 -21.07 -4.19
C GLN A 170 -3.90 -20.82 -5.08
N LEU A 171 -3.73 -21.66 -6.10
CA LEU A 171 -2.58 -21.58 -7.01
C LEU A 171 -2.53 -20.31 -7.85
N ARG A 172 -3.66 -19.61 -8.01
CA ARG A 172 -3.73 -18.31 -8.72
C ARG A 172 -2.75 -17.28 -8.18
N PHE A 173 -2.35 -17.39 -6.91
CA PHE A 173 -1.38 -16.47 -6.32
C PHE A 173 0.04 -16.61 -6.88
N LEU A 174 0.37 -17.73 -7.51
CA LEU A 174 1.64 -17.88 -8.25
C LEU A 174 1.71 -16.94 -9.46
N GLY A 175 0.58 -16.56 -10.05
CA GLY A 175 0.53 -15.58 -11.13
C GLY A 175 1.06 -14.20 -10.74
N PHE A 176 1.11 -13.87 -9.43
CA PHE A 176 1.70 -12.60 -8.95
C PHE A 176 3.22 -12.52 -9.17
N VAL A 177 3.90 -13.60 -9.53
CA VAL A 177 5.30 -13.55 -9.97
C VAL A 177 5.45 -12.61 -11.18
N LEU A 178 4.47 -12.61 -12.09
CA LEU A 178 4.43 -11.70 -13.25
C LEU A 178 4.23 -10.23 -12.84
N HIS A 179 3.84 -9.96 -11.59
CA HIS A 179 3.74 -8.61 -11.07
C HIS A 179 5.12 -8.02 -10.72
N THR A 180 6.15 -8.85 -10.49
CA THR A 180 7.50 -8.37 -10.18
C THR A 180 8.10 -7.50 -11.29
N PRO A 181 8.12 -7.88 -12.59
CA PRO A 181 8.60 -6.99 -13.64
C PRO A 181 7.77 -5.70 -13.74
N ILE A 182 6.44 -5.77 -13.59
CA ILE A 182 5.58 -4.57 -13.54
C ILE A 182 6.00 -3.64 -12.39
N ASN A 183 6.28 -4.20 -11.21
CA ASN A 183 6.76 -3.42 -10.08
C ASN A 183 8.12 -2.77 -10.36
N LEU A 184 9.07 -3.54 -10.91
CA LEU A 184 10.43 -3.07 -11.17
C LEU A 184 10.48 -1.94 -12.21
N PHE A 185 9.81 -2.13 -13.35
CA PHE A 185 9.95 -1.23 -14.50
C PHE A 185 8.92 -0.11 -14.56
N LEU A 186 7.73 -0.30 -13.97
CA LEU A 186 6.65 0.68 -14.04
C LEU A 186 6.35 1.32 -12.68
N LEU A 187 6.06 0.53 -11.66
CA LEU A 187 5.55 1.07 -10.40
C LEU A 187 6.64 1.65 -9.50
N LEU A 188 7.86 1.12 -9.53
CA LEU A 188 8.96 1.61 -8.71
C LEU A 188 9.42 3.03 -9.14
N PRO A 189 9.68 3.31 -10.44
CA PRO A 189 9.95 4.68 -10.89
C PRO A 189 8.79 5.62 -10.60
N LEU A 190 7.55 5.15 -10.79
CA LEU A 190 6.34 5.93 -10.52
C LEU A 190 6.19 6.27 -9.03
N LYS A 191 6.52 5.35 -8.12
CA LYS A 191 6.55 5.61 -6.67
C LYS A 191 7.65 6.61 -6.31
N ALA A 192 8.83 6.51 -6.92
CA ALA A 192 9.89 7.50 -6.72
C ALA A 192 9.43 8.90 -7.17
N TYR A 193 8.83 9.00 -8.36
CA TYR A 193 8.23 10.25 -8.85
C TYR A 193 7.11 10.77 -7.94
N ALA A 194 6.24 9.89 -7.44
CA ALA A 194 5.18 10.23 -6.50
C ALA A 194 5.73 10.85 -5.21
N LEU A 195 6.83 10.30 -4.68
CA LEU A 195 7.49 10.80 -3.48
C LEU A 195 8.14 12.18 -3.70
N CYS A 196 8.80 12.39 -4.86
CA CYS A 196 9.41 13.67 -5.21
C CYS A 196 8.36 14.78 -5.49
N THR A 197 7.16 14.39 -5.95
CA THR A 197 6.07 15.32 -6.27
C THR A 197 4.97 15.37 -5.21
N LEU A 198 5.32 14.98 -3.98
CA LEU A 198 4.41 14.98 -2.85
C LEU A 198 4.14 16.42 -2.39
N SER A 199 3.05 17.01 -2.88
CA SER A 199 2.58 18.35 -2.51
C SER A 199 1.54 18.29 -1.40
#